data_AF-R6FRN9-F1
#
_entry.id   AF-R6FRN9-F1
#
_cell.length_a   1.000
_cell.length_b   1.000
_cell.length_c   1.000
_cell.angle_alpha   90.00
_cell.angle_beta   90.00
_cell.angle_gamma   90.00
#
_symmetry.space_group_name_H-M   'P 1'
#
loop_
_entity.id
_entity.type
_entity.pdbx_description
1 polymer ?
#
loop_
_entity_poly.entity_id
_entity_poly.type
_entity_poly.pdbx_seq_one_letter_code
_entity_poly.pdbx_strand_id
1 'polypeptide(L)'
;MEESRKLYYGFIPRVLNEELLSFLCNKHKGEIGLGVKKNCPRLRIRYVIDKNRFGYADFGDFFFWEDGGLYVWQQSEEFEEDHNPDIVEDYFGHSCEGRGYTLRSIFAGIDTGYDDSNGSRMFTGDVVLVKEPNGYEMGALCLASPRGLISDGFYGFPLDNHSLTLDMCKEDGHNLERIGTIFNQLDPCEEPVFIWDKALTFNNTYRDKEEESVLRTMARYTPNFDKEVWKYLGLEILGIEEFNWKK
;
A
#
# COMPACT_ATOMS: atom_id res chain seq x y z
N MET A 1 27.48 21.08 12.42
CA MET A 1 26.36 20.31 13.00
C MET A 1 25.31 21.29 13.51
N GLU A 2 24.59 21.97 12.61
CA GLU A 2 23.46 22.84 13.01
C GLU A 2 22.50 23.20 11.85
N GLU A 3 22.49 22.40 10.78
CA GLU A 3 21.56 22.61 9.64
C GLU A 3 20.45 21.56 9.58
N SER A 4 20.60 20.42 10.27
CA SER A 4 19.63 19.31 10.23
C SER A 4 18.37 19.51 11.08
N ARG A 5 18.26 20.62 11.83
CA ARG A 5 17.14 20.87 12.75
C ARG A 5 16.08 21.85 12.24
N LYS A 6 16.25 22.45 11.05
CA LYS A 6 15.35 23.52 10.56
C LYS A 6 14.27 23.11 9.56
N LEU A 7 14.16 21.84 9.14
CA LEU A 7 13.18 21.44 8.09
C LEU A 7 11.85 20.82 8.59
N TYR A 8 11.71 20.46 9.87
CA TYR A 8 10.64 19.52 10.28
C TYR A 8 9.51 20.11 11.13
N TYR A 9 9.22 21.39 10.95
CA TYR A 9 7.97 22.01 11.41
C TYR A 9 7.26 22.64 10.21
N GLY A 10 6.40 21.87 9.51
CA GLY A 10 5.34 22.47 8.69
C GLY A 10 5.03 21.85 7.32
N PHE A 11 5.83 20.95 6.78
CA PHE A 11 5.54 20.36 5.45
C PHE A 11 5.54 18.84 5.50
N ILE A 12 4.39 18.23 5.20
CA ILE A 12 4.28 16.80 4.93
C ILE A 12 4.87 16.58 3.53
N PRO A 13 5.81 15.65 3.33
CA PRO A 13 6.35 15.35 2.01
C PRO A 13 5.21 15.03 1.02
N ARG A 14 5.33 15.51 -0.22
CA ARG A 14 4.34 15.24 -1.29
C ARG A 14 4.24 13.75 -1.60
N VAL A 15 5.33 13.02 -1.41
CA VAL A 15 5.44 11.59 -1.62
C VAL A 15 5.79 10.94 -0.29
N LEU A 16 5.04 9.90 0.05
CA LEU A 16 5.21 9.12 1.26
C LEU A 16 5.66 7.71 0.91
N ASN A 17 6.42 7.11 1.82
CA ASN A 17 6.77 5.70 1.86
C ASN A 17 6.61 5.19 3.30
N GLU A 18 6.82 3.90 3.52
CA GLU A 18 6.63 3.24 4.82
C GLU A 18 7.57 3.80 5.90
N GLU A 19 8.81 4.16 5.55
CA GLU A 19 9.78 4.75 6.50
C GLU A 19 9.30 6.12 6.98
N LEU A 20 8.82 6.97 6.06
CA LEU A 20 8.23 8.27 6.38
C LEU A 20 6.93 8.13 7.18
N LEU A 21 6.07 7.17 6.84
CA LEU A 21 4.85 6.91 7.60
C LEU A 21 5.15 6.46 9.02
N SER A 22 6.11 5.53 9.21
CA SER A 22 6.56 5.10 10.54
C SER A 22 7.14 6.27 11.34
N PHE A 23 7.98 7.10 10.71
CA PHE A 23 8.49 8.33 11.34
C PHE A 23 7.36 9.27 11.76
N LEU A 24 6.36 9.49 10.91
CA LEU A 24 5.21 10.34 11.21
C LEU A 24 4.36 9.76 12.36
N CYS A 25 4.16 8.44 12.42
CA CYS A 25 3.46 7.79 13.51
C CYS A 25 4.17 8.03 14.85
N ASN A 26 5.50 7.87 14.88
CA ASN A 26 6.29 8.16 16.08
C ASN A 26 6.25 9.64 16.47
N LYS A 27 6.25 10.56 15.50
CA LYS A 27 6.16 12.00 15.74
C LYS A 27 4.82 12.42 16.32
N HIS A 28 3.72 11.81 15.86
CA HIS A 28 2.34 12.13 16.25
C HIS A 28 1.74 11.10 17.20
N LYS A 29 2.59 10.38 17.93
CA LYS A 29 2.23 9.25 18.78
C LYS A 29 1.18 9.61 19.84
N GLY A 30 1.33 10.78 20.47
CA GLY A 30 0.37 11.28 21.46
C GLY A 30 -1.00 11.57 20.84
N GLU A 31 -1.04 12.21 19.66
CA GLU A 31 -2.30 12.49 18.96
C GLU A 31 -3.00 11.22 18.48
N ILE A 32 -2.25 10.26 17.95
CA ILE A 32 -2.77 8.95 17.52
C ILE A 32 -3.35 8.19 18.72
N GLY A 33 -2.62 8.12 19.83
CA GLY A 33 -3.05 7.42 21.03
C GLY A 33 -4.32 8.01 21.66
N LEU A 34 -4.49 9.33 21.59
CA LEU A 34 -5.69 10.04 22.06
C LEU A 34 -6.83 10.08 21.02
N GLY A 35 -6.61 9.60 19.79
CA GLY A 35 -7.57 9.69 18.69
C GLY A 35 -7.85 11.12 18.21
N VAL A 36 -6.93 12.05 18.43
CA VAL A 36 -7.10 13.47 18.08
C VAL A 36 -6.55 13.74 16.68
N LYS A 37 -7.45 13.86 15.70
CA LYS A 37 -7.06 14.07 14.28
C LYS A 37 -6.77 15.53 13.87
N LYS A 38 -6.85 16.49 14.80
CA LYS A 38 -6.89 17.93 14.48
C LYS A 38 -5.62 18.43 13.77
N ASN A 39 -4.45 17.86 14.08
CA ASN A 39 -3.15 18.25 13.53
C ASN A 39 -2.53 17.14 12.67
N CYS A 40 -3.32 16.12 12.33
CA CYS A 40 -2.85 14.96 11.58
C CYS A 40 -2.74 15.28 10.08
N PRO A 41 -1.68 14.82 9.41
CA PRO A 41 -1.62 14.72 7.96
C PRO A 41 -2.89 14.14 7.36
N ARG A 42 -3.38 14.73 6.26
CA ARG A 42 -4.44 14.12 5.46
C ARG A 42 -3.81 13.13 4.50
N LEU A 43 -3.60 11.92 4.98
CA LEU A 43 -3.14 10.79 4.19
C LEU A 43 -3.94 9.55 4.56
N ARG A 44 -4.08 8.65 3.60
CA ARG A 44 -4.84 7.40 3.70
C ARG A 44 -3.96 6.25 3.27
N ILE A 45 -4.12 5.12 3.95
CA ILE A 45 -3.46 3.86 3.58
C ILE A 45 -4.52 2.79 3.24
N ARG A 46 -4.05 1.76 2.56
CA ARG A 46 -4.78 0.50 2.33
C ARG A 46 -4.04 -0.63 3.06
N TYR A 47 -4.78 -1.58 3.60
CA TYR A 47 -4.22 -2.77 4.27
C TYR A 47 -5.09 -3.99 3.99
N VAL A 48 -4.52 -5.19 4.07
CA VAL A 48 -5.27 -6.45 3.91
C VAL A 48 -5.97 -6.80 5.22
N ILE A 49 -7.28 -7.06 5.15
CA ILE A 49 -8.04 -7.64 6.27
C ILE A 49 -8.16 -9.15 6.08
N ASP A 50 -8.61 -9.59 4.91
CA ASP A 50 -8.85 -11.00 4.59
C ASP A 50 -8.83 -11.20 3.06
N LYS A 51 -9.00 -12.44 2.60
CA LYS A 51 -9.19 -12.78 1.19
C LYS A 51 -10.32 -11.94 0.60
N ASN A 52 -10.03 -11.29 -0.53
CA ASN A 52 -10.99 -10.42 -1.22
C ASN A 52 -11.51 -9.26 -0.34
N ARG A 53 -10.75 -8.82 0.68
CA ARG A 53 -11.13 -7.73 1.60
C ARG A 53 -9.93 -6.85 1.95
N PHE A 54 -9.87 -5.66 1.35
CA PHE A 54 -9.01 -4.58 1.84
C PHE A 54 -9.75 -3.71 2.86
N GLY A 55 -9.00 -3.22 3.83
CA GLY A 55 -9.38 -2.10 4.68
C GLY A 55 -8.66 -0.82 4.27
N TYR A 56 -9.17 0.30 4.76
CA TYR A 56 -8.55 1.60 4.58
C TYR A 56 -8.56 2.38 5.88
N ALA A 57 -7.49 3.10 6.16
CA ALA A 57 -7.34 3.89 7.37
C ALA A 57 -6.77 5.27 7.04
N ASP A 58 -7.33 6.28 7.69
CA ASP A 58 -6.77 7.62 7.68
C ASP A 58 -5.65 7.71 8.71
N PHE A 59 -4.71 8.62 8.51
CA PHE A 59 -3.70 8.88 9.51
C PHE A 59 -4.32 9.36 10.83
N GLY A 60 -3.82 8.82 11.92
CA GLY A 60 -4.50 8.88 13.21
C GLY A 60 -5.14 7.55 13.61
N ASP A 61 -5.48 6.66 12.66
CA ASP A 61 -6.12 5.37 12.94
C ASP A 61 -5.21 4.17 12.73
N PHE A 62 -3.91 4.40 12.56
CA PHE A 62 -2.92 3.35 12.47
C PHE A 62 -1.57 3.82 13.02
N PHE A 63 -0.68 2.86 13.28
CA PHE A 63 0.73 3.11 13.60
C PHE A 63 1.60 1.94 13.11
N PHE A 64 2.91 2.17 13.06
CA PHE A 64 3.90 1.12 12.75
C PHE A 64 4.68 0.78 14.02
N TRP A 65 4.77 -0.51 14.33
CA TRP A 65 5.58 -1.01 15.44
C TRP A 65 7.07 -1.08 15.06
N GLU A 66 7.93 -1.39 16.03
CA GLU A 66 9.39 -1.40 15.86
C GLU A 66 9.88 -2.41 14.80
N ASP A 67 9.14 -3.50 14.61
CA ASP A 67 9.40 -4.50 13.56
C ASP A 67 8.93 -4.06 12.16
N GLY A 68 8.38 -2.85 12.03
CA GLY A 68 7.77 -2.35 10.79
C GLY A 68 6.36 -2.89 10.54
N GLY A 69 5.79 -3.67 11.47
CA GLY A 69 4.43 -4.17 11.39
C GLY A 69 3.40 -3.05 11.49
N LEU A 70 2.42 -3.05 10.58
CA LEU A 70 1.31 -2.12 10.63
C LEU A 70 0.28 -2.59 11.65
N TYR A 71 -0.16 -1.67 12.50
CA TYR A 71 -1.28 -1.85 13.41
C TYR A 71 -2.38 -0.84 13.10
N VAL A 72 -3.62 -1.31 12.98
CA VAL A 72 -4.79 -0.49 12.63
C VAL A 72 -5.86 -0.58 13.70
N TRP A 73 -6.44 0.56 14.06
CA TRP A 73 -7.58 0.63 14.97
C TRP A 73 -8.89 0.32 14.24
N GLN A 74 -9.67 -0.60 14.78
CA GLN A 74 -10.99 -1.00 14.31
C GLN A 74 -12.05 -0.69 15.36
N GLN A 75 -13.28 -0.44 14.90
CA GLN A 75 -14.41 -0.14 15.78
C GLN A 75 -15.40 -1.32 15.92
N SER A 76 -15.27 -2.34 15.07
CA SER A 76 -16.21 -3.47 15.04
C SER A 76 -15.84 -4.52 16.08
N GLU A 77 -16.83 -5.03 16.82
CA GLU A 77 -16.68 -6.15 17.78
C GLU A 77 -16.18 -7.44 17.12
N GLU A 78 -16.29 -7.57 15.78
CA GLU A 78 -15.74 -8.73 15.04
C GLU A 78 -14.23 -8.92 15.25
N PHE A 79 -13.53 -7.89 15.71
CA PHE A 79 -12.08 -7.87 15.90
C PHE A 79 -11.63 -7.95 17.36
N GLU A 80 -12.54 -8.23 18.29
CA GLU A 80 -12.22 -8.32 19.72
C GLU A 80 -11.17 -9.40 20.01
N GLU A 81 -11.28 -10.57 19.35
CA GLU A 81 -10.34 -11.69 19.55
C GLU A 81 -8.93 -11.40 19.02
N ASP A 82 -8.82 -10.54 18.00
CA ASP A 82 -7.55 -10.16 17.38
C ASP A 82 -6.92 -8.91 18.02
N HIS A 83 -7.60 -8.32 19.02
CA HIS A 83 -7.11 -7.12 19.69
C HIS A 83 -5.80 -7.40 20.44
N ASN A 84 -4.78 -6.59 20.16
CA ASN A 84 -3.49 -6.67 20.84
C ASN A 84 -3.27 -5.47 21.78
N PRO A 85 -3.79 -5.49 23.03
CA PRO A 85 -3.63 -4.40 23.99
C PRO A 85 -2.19 -4.22 24.47
N ASP A 86 -1.40 -5.30 24.53
CA ASP A 86 0.00 -5.24 24.99
C ASP A 86 0.85 -4.36 24.06
N ILE A 87 0.69 -4.51 22.74
CA ILE A 87 1.37 -3.64 21.76
C ILE A 87 0.92 -2.18 21.87
N VAL A 88 -0.34 -1.93 22.26
CA VAL A 88 -0.84 -0.58 22.47
C VAL A 88 -0.14 0.06 23.67
N GLU A 89 -0.09 -0.62 24.80
CA GLU A 89 0.57 -0.10 26.00
C GLU A 89 2.07 0.07 25.78
N ASP A 90 2.73 -0.90 25.14
CA ASP A 90 4.16 -0.83 24.82
C ASP A 90 4.48 0.30 23.85
N TYR A 91 3.63 0.53 22.84
CA TYR A 91 3.76 1.69 21.97
C TYR A 91 3.43 2.94 22.74
N PHE A 92 2.18 3.24 23.04
CA PHE A 92 1.75 4.55 23.50
C PHE A 92 2.17 4.89 24.94
N GLY A 93 2.53 3.90 25.75
CA GLY A 93 2.79 4.04 27.19
C GLY A 93 1.51 4.10 28.04
N HIS A 94 0.36 3.79 27.44
CA HIS A 94 -0.96 3.73 28.09
C HIS A 94 -1.96 2.95 27.21
N SER A 95 -3.07 2.50 27.81
CA SER A 95 -4.07 1.60 27.19
C SER A 95 -4.91 2.20 26.05
N CYS A 96 -4.88 3.52 25.82
CA CYS A 96 -5.63 4.16 24.74
C CYS A 96 -7.14 3.88 24.78
N GLU A 97 -7.75 3.88 25.98
CA GLU A 97 -9.17 3.55 26.18
C GLU A 97 -10.10 4.30 25.22
N GLY A 98 -11.07 3.56 24.66
CA GLY A 98 -12.07 4.10 23.73
C GLY A 98 -11.60 4.22 22.27
N ARG A 99 -10.38 3.80 21.93
CA ARG A 99 -9.88 3.76 20.54
C ARG A 99 -10.38 2.57 19.73
N GLY A 100 -10.95 1.55 20.38
CA GLY A 100 -11.43 0.33 19.74
C GLY A 100 -10.38 -0.78 19.79
N TYR A 101 -10.44 -1.70 18.83
CA TYR A 101 -9.59 -2.89 18.75
C TYR A 101 -8.39 -2.63 17.82
N THR A 102 -7.18 -2.84 18.31
CA THR A 102 -5.94 -2.75 17.50
C THR A 102 -5.57 -4.11 16.94
N LEU A 103 -5.39 -4.20 15.61
CA LEU A 103 -4.97 -5.44 14.95
C LEU A 103 -3.68 -5.22 14.18
N ARG A 104 -2.83 -6.24 14.18
CA ARG A 104 -1.73 -6.35 13.21
C ARG A 104 -2.34 -6.59 11.83
N SER A 105 -1.86 -5.88 10.81
CA SER A 105 -2.38 -5.97 9.44
C SER A 105 -1.26 -5.94 8.41
N ILE A 106 -1.48 -6.54 7.25
CA ILE A 106 -0.54 -6.44 6.13
C ILE A 106 -0.71 -5.08 5.48
N PHE A 107 0.30 -4.23 5.57
CA PHE A 107 0.33 -2.95 4.87
C PHE A 107 0.25 -3.16 3.35
N ALA A 108 -0.70 -2.49 2.71
CA ALA A 108 -1.05 -2.74 1.31
C ALA A 108 -1.14 -1.49 0.43
N GLY A 109 -0.47 -0.41 0.85
CA GLY A 109 -0.27 0.76 0.02
C GLY A 109 -0.63 2.08 0.65
N ILE A 110 -0.08 3.13 0.05
CA ILE A 110 -0.36 4.52 0.36
C ILE A 110 -1.20 5.08 -0.77
N ASP A 111 -2.23 5.87 -0.43
CA ASP A 111 -2.97 6.65 -1.41
C ASP A 111 -2.00 7.62 -2.11
N THR A 112 -1.87 7.49 -3.42
CA THR A 112 -0.94 8.31 -4.21
C THR A 112 -1.48 9.70 -4.54
N GLY A 113 -2.79 9.93 -4.39
CA GLY A 113 -3.45 11.13 -4.88
C GLY A 113 -3.68 11.15 -6.41
N TYR A 114 -3.33 10.08 -7.12
CA TYR A 114 -3.60 9.91 -8.55
C TYR A 114 -4.76 8.94 -8.78
N ASP A 115 -5.54 9.21 -9.82
CA ASP A 115 -6.55 8.29 -10.33
C ASP A 115 -6.02 7.65 -11.62
N ASP A 116 -6.41 6.41 -11.89
CA ASP A 116 -6.19 5.76 -13.18
C ASP A 116 -7.04 6.44 -14.27
N SER A 117 -6.85 6.05 -15.54
CA SER A 117 -7.60 6.61 -16.68
C SER A 117 -9.11 6.33 -16.63
N ASN A 118 -9.55 5.42 -15.77
CA ASN A 118 -10.96 5.09 -15.54
C ASN A 118 -11.54 5.80 -14.30
N GLY A 119 -10.78 6.68 -13.66
CA GLY A 119 -11.19 7.47 -12.49
C GLY A 119 -11.10 6.72 -11.16
N SER A 120 -10.35 5.62 -11.09
CA SER A 120 -10.16 4.83 -9.87
C SER A 120 -8.90 5.25 -9.13
N ARG A 121 -9.02 5.52 -7.81
CA ARG A 121 -7.89 5.92 -6.96
C ARG A 121 -6.79 4.86 -6.96
N MET A 122 -5.55 5.27 -7.21
CA MET A 122 -4.38 4.40 -7.22
C MET A 122 -3.61 4.46 -5.89
N PHE A 123 -3.18 3.30 -5.44
CA PHE A 123 -2.37 3.10 -4.25
C PHE A 123 -1.03 2.45 -4.64
N THR A 124 0.02 2.68 -3.86
CA THR A 124 1.24 1.87 -4.02
C THR A 124 0.91 0.38 -3.81
N GLY A 125 1.55 -0.50 -4.58
CA GLY A 125 1.23 -1.92 -4.67
C GLY A 125 0.13 -2.25 -5.70
N ASP A 126 -0.51 -1.26 -6.32
CA ASP A 126 -1.38 -1.49 -7.46
C ASP A 126 -0.58 -1.97 -8.67
N VAL A 127 -1.12 -2.97 -9.36
CA VAL A 127 -0.65 -3.41 -10.68
C VAL A 127 -1.47 -2.69 -11.73
N VAL A 128 -0.78 -1.95 -12.59
CA VAL A 128 -1.35 -1.04 -13.58
C VAL A 128 -0.89 -1.46 -14.96
N LEU A 129 -1.83 -1.66 -15.86
CA LEU A 129 -1.56 -1.80 -17.27
C LEU A 129 -1.24 -0.43 -17.86
N VAL A 130 -0.01 -0.26 -18.34
CA VAL A 130 0.49 1.01 -18.88
C VAL A 130 0.52 0.95 -20.39
N LYS A 131 -0.14 1.90 -21.05
CA LYS A 131 -0.13 2.05 -22.51
C LYS A 131 0.33 3.46 -22.89
N GLU A 132 1.23 3.55 -23.86
CA GLU A 132 1.63 4.81 -24.47
C GLU A 132 0.46 5.48 -25.22
N PRO A 133 0.55 6.78 -25.55
CA PRO A 133 -0.49 7.49 -26.30
C PRO A 133 -0.82 6.87 -27.67
N ASN A 134 0.13 6.16 -28.29
CA ASN A 134 -0.05 5.46 -29.55
C ASN A 134 -0.78 4.10 -29.39
N GLY A 135 -1.12 3.70 -28.16
CA GLY A 135 -1.77 2.44 -27.80
C GLY A 135 -0.81 1.27 -27.58
N TYR A 136 0.51 1.48 -27.68
CA TYR A 136 1.51 0.47 -27.37
C TYR A 136 1.47 0.11 -25.88
N GLU A 137 1.28 -1.18 -25.60
CA GLU A 137 1.26 -1.70 -24.24
C GLU A 137 2.68 -1.92 -23.74
N MET A 138 3.09 -1.12 -22.75
CA MET A 138 4.38 -1.30 -22.06
C MET A 138 4.37 -2.55 -21.19
N GLY A 139 3.21 -2.89 -20.62
CA GLY A 139 3.00 -4.07 -19.78
C GLY A 139 2.23 -3.76 -18.50
N ALA A 140 2.07 -4.78 -17.65
CA ALA A 140 1.54 -4.62 -16.30
C ALA A 140 2.69 -4.28 -15.35
N LEU A 141 2.64 -3.10 -14.74
CA LEU A 141 3.68 -2.59 -13.85
C LEU A 141 3.11 -2.32 -12.45
N CYS A 142 3.87 -2.67 -11.43
CA CYS A 142 3.55 -2.36 -10.05
C CYS A 142 3.98 -0.94 -9.69
N LEU A 143 3.04 -0.18 -9.16
CA LEU A 143 3.21 1.18 -8.66
C LEU A 143 3.87 1.19 -7.29
N ALA A 144 4.88 2.04 -7.07
CA ALA A 144 5.55 2.19 -5.79
C ALA A 144 6.06 3.62 -5.54
N SER A 145 6.70 3.81 -4.40
CA SER A 145 7.43 5.02 -4.02
C SER A 145 8.83 4.64 -3.52
N PRO A 146 9.90 5.36 -3.89
CA PRO A 146 11.25 5.06 -3.42
C PRO A 146 11.39 5.01 -1.91
N ARG A 147 12.30 4.16 -1.42
CA ARG A 147 12.73 4.13 -0.02
C ARG A 147 13.53 5.37 0.35
N GLY A 148 13.58 5.69 1.64
CA GLY A 148 14.39 6.77 2.19
C GLY A 148 13.58 7.91 2.80
N LEU A 149 14.17 8.55 3.82
CA LEU A 149 13.58 9.67 4.56
C LEU A 149 13.81 11.03 3.89
N ILE A 150 14.69 11.12 2.89
CA ILE A 150 15.17 12.39 2.32
C ILE A 150 15.30 12.25 0.80
N SER A 151 14.20 12.40 0.07
CA SER A 151 14.23 12.84 -1.34
C SER A 151 12.89 13.46 -1.70
N ASP A 152 12.85 14.26 -2.76
CA ASP A 152 11.60 14.80 -3.32
C ASP A 152 10.64 13.70 -3.83
N GLY A 153 11.10 12.45 -3.85
CA GLY A 153 10.31 11.24 -4.09
C GLY A 153 9.57 11.24 -5.42
N PHE A 154 8.89 10.14 -5.71
CA PHE A 154 7.86 10.08 -6.74
C PHE A 154 6.94 8.91 -6.45
N TYR A 155 5.73 8.98 -6.99
CA TYR A 155 4.93 7.78 -7.24
C TYR A 155 5.15 7.35 -8.68
N GLY A 156 5.46 6.09 -8.91
CA GLY A 156 5.76 5.59 -10.25
C GLY A 156 6.13 4.12 -10.30
N PHE A 157 6.50 3.69 -11.49
CA PHE A 157 6.90 2.32 -11.77
C PHE A 157 8.42 2.22 -11.74
N PRO A 158 9.02 1.55 -10.75
CA PRO A 158 10.46 1.31 -10.75
C PRO A 158 10.84 0.35 -11.88
N LEU A 159 11.83 0.72 -12.69
CA LEU A 159 12.37 -0.07 -13.80
C LEU A 159 13.89 -0.23 -13.61
N ASP A 160 14.52 -1.13 -14.37
CA ASP A 160 15.93 -1.53 -14.19
C ASP A 160 16.91 -0.35 -14.08
N ASN A 161 16.81 0.63 -14.98
CA ASN A 161 17.71 1.80 -15.02
C ASN A 161 16.99 3.15 -15.00
N HIS A 162 15.68 3.16 -14.75
CA HIS A 162 14.87 4.37 -14.73
C HIS A 162 13.61 4.17 -13.88
N SER A 163 12.77 5.20 -13.76
CA SER A 163 11.44 5.04 -13.19
C SER A 163 10.46 5.86 -14.01
N LEU A 164 9.39 5.21 -14.45
CA LEU A 164 8.29 5.89 -15.13
C LEU A 164 7.38 6.49 -14.07
N THR A 165 7.46 7.80 -13.84
CA THR A 165 6.68 8.46 -12.80
C THR A 165 5.24 8.70 -13.22
N LEU A 166 4.32 8.80 -12.27
CA LEU A 166 2.92 9.13 -12.56
C LEU A 166 2.77 10.55 -13.14
N ASP A 167 3.64 11.49 -12.76
CA ASP A 167 3.69 12.83 -13.35
C ASP A 167 4.08 12.74 -14.84
N MET A 168 5.12 11.97 -15.20
CA MET A 168 5.49 11.71 -16.60
C MET A 168 4.35 11.05 -17.38
N CYS A 169 3.74 9.99 -16.83
CA CYS A 169 2.61 9.32 -17.47
C CYS A 169 1.48 10.30 -17.82
N LYS A 170 1.16 11.20 -16.88
CA LYS A 170 0.10 12.20 -17.05
C LYS A 170 0.47 13.27 -18.07
N GLU A 171 1.70 13.79 -18.02
CA GLU A 171 2.20 14.81 -18.94
C GLU A 171 2.28 14.29 -20.38
N ASP A 172 2.74 13.05 -20.56
CA ASP A 172 2.91 12.43 -21.86
C ASP A 172 1.62 11.80 -22.41
N GLY A 173 0.55 11.73 -21.61
CA GLY A 173 -0.76 11.22 -22.05
C GLY A 173 -0.88 9.69 -22.09
N HIS A 174 -0.16 8.99 -21.22
CA HIS A 174 -0.28 7.54 -21.08
C HIS A 174 -1.67 7.15 -20.58
N ASN A 175 -2.16 6.00 -21.06
CA ASN A 175 -3.33 5.35 -20.51
C ASN A 175 -2.90 4.40 -19.39
N LEU A 176 -3.44 4.62 -18.20
CA LEU A 176 -3.17 3.84 -17.00
C LEU A 176 -4.46 3.12 -16.62
N GLU A 177 -4.45 1.79 -16.59
CA GLU A 177 -5.60 0.99 -16.19
C GLU A 177 -5.20 0.10 -15.02
N ARG A 178 -5.76 0.34 -13.83
CA ARG A 178 -5.49 -0.55 -12.70
C ARG A 178 -6.17 -1.89 -12.96
N ILE A 179 -5.39 -2.96 -12.92
CA ILE A 179 -5.87 -4.34 -13.14
C ILE A 179 -5.82 -5.20 -11.87
N GLY A 180 -5.26 -4.69 -10.77
CA GLY A 180 -5.18 -5.46 -9.53
C GLY A 180 -4.09 -4.96 -8.60
N THR A 181 -3.53 -5.86 -7.79
CA THR A 181 -2.39 -5.57 -6.89
C THR A 181 -1.38 -6.71 -6.84
N ILE A 182 -0.22 -6.44 -6.25
CA ILE A 182 0.82 -7.44 -5.96
C ILE A 182 0.51 -8.32 -4.74
N PHE A 183 -0.62 -8.11 -4.06
CA PHE A 183 -0.98 -8.78 -2.80
C PHE A 183 -1.64 -10.15 -3.04
N ASN A 184 -0.94 -11.02 -3.78
CA ASN A 184 -1.28 -12.42 -3.97
C ASN A 184 -0.33 -13.33 -3.18
N GLN A 185 -0.72 -14.59 -2.99
CA GLN A 185 0.03 -15.61 -2.25
C GLN A 185 0.51 -15.15 -0.85
N LEU A 186 -0.29 -14.30 -0.19
CA LEU A 186 0.06 -13.68 1.09
C LEU A 186 0.23 -14.72 2.21
N ASP A 187 1.10 -14.43 3.16
CA ASP A 187 1.19 -15.13 4.44
C ASP A 187 0.79 -14.17 5.56
N PRO A 188 -0.20 -14.50 6.42
CA PRO A 188 -0.56 -13.65 7.56
C PRO A 188 0.60 -13.40 8.53
N CYS A 189 1.59 -14.29 8.54
CA CYS A 189 2.77 -14.22 9.39
C CYS A 189 4.02 -13.72 8.66
N GLU A 190 3.90 -13.21 7.42
CA GLU A 190 5.06 -12.68 6.70
C GLU A 190 5.62 -11.45 7.42
N GLU A 191 6.95 -11.36 7.49
CA GLU A 191 7.62 -10.12 7.90
C GLU A 191 7.30 -8.99 6.91
N PRO A 192 7.12 -7.75 7.38
CA PRO A 192 6.84 -6.62 6.50
C PRO A 192 7.96 -6.42 5.47
N VAL A 193 7.59 -6.42 4.18
CA VAL A 193 8.48 -6.09 3.07
C VAL A 193 8.00 -4.79 2.44
N PHE A 194 8.92 -3.86 2.19
CA PHE A 194 8.60 -2.60 1.52
C PHE A 194 7.98 -2.85 0.15
N ILE A 195 6.94 -2.09 -0.17
CA ILE A 195 6.27 -2.16 -1.48
C ILE A 195 7.24 -1.83 -2.61
N TRP A 196 8.21 -0.93 -2.37
CA TRP A 196 9.28 -0.67 -3.32
C TRP A 196 10.04 -1.93 -3.72
N ASP A 197 10.40 -2.76 -2.75
CA ASP A 197 11.18 -3.98 -2.99
C ASP A 197 10.31 -5.02 -3.73
N LYS A 198 9.04 -5.18 -3.32
CA LYS A 198 8.09 -6.06 -4.05
C LYS A 198 7.84 -5.58 -5.49
N ALA A 199 7.71 -4.26 -5.70
CA ALA A 199 7.49 -3.67 -7.01
C ALA A 199 8.72 -3.79 -7.93
N LEU A 200 9.93 -3.62 -7.39
CA LEU A 200 11.17 -3.84 -8.13
C LEU A 200 11.27 -5.27 -8.63
N THR A 201 11.00 -6.26 -7.77
CA THR A 201 10.96 -7.66 -8.19
C THR A 201 9.87 -7.87 -9.24
N PHE A 202 8.66 -7.33 -9.03
CA PHE A 202 7.56 -7.49 -9.96
C PHE A 202 7.86 -6.87 -11.34
N ASN A 203 8.47 -5.70 -11.41
CA ASN A 203 8.66 -4.99 -12.68
C ASN A 203 9.87 -5.49 -13.47
N ASN A 204 10.92 -6.00 -12.80
CA ASN A 204 12.19 -6.34 -13.44
C ASN A 204 12.39 -7.85 -13.66
N THR A 205 11.48 -8.70 -13.18
CA THR A 205 11.54 -10.13 -13.47
C THR A 205 11.24 -10.36 -14.95
N TYR A 206 12.21 -10.89 -15.70
CA TYR A 206 12.00 -11.32 -17.08
C TYR A 206 10.95 -12.43 -17.11
N ARG A 207 9.97 -12.30 -18.00
CA ARG A 207 8.84 -13.22 -18.14
C ARG A 207 8.54 -13.50 -19.59
N ASP A 208 8.11 -14.71 -19.87
CA ASP A 208 7.46 -15.01 -21.13
C ASP A 208 5.97 -14.60 -21.11
N LYS A 209 5.27 -14.80 -22.24
CA LYS A 209 3.86 -14.41 -22.39
C LYS A 209 2.92 -15.22 -21.50
N GLU A 210 3.24 -16.47 -21.21
CA GLU A 210 2.41 -17.33 -20.38
C GLU A 210 2.54 -16.92 -18.92
N GLU A 211 3.77 -16.69 -18.45
CA GLU A 211 4.06 -16.20 -17.11
C GLU A 211 3.41 -14.82 -16.85
N GLU A 212 3.49 -13.91 -17.81
CA GLU A 212 2.85 -12.60 -17.74
C GLU A 212 1.32 -12.72 -17.66
N SER A 213 0.72 -13.62 -18.44
CA SER A 213 -0.74 -13.87 -18.38
C SER A 213 -1.16 -14.40 -17.02
N VAL A 214 -0.41 -15.36 -16.46
CA VAL A 214 -0.67 -15.94 -15.13
C VAL A 214 -0.63 -14.85 -14.06
N LEU A 215 0.38 -13.98 -14.08
CA LEU A 215 0.53 -12.93 -13.07
C LEU A 215 -0.56 -11.88 -13.16
N ARG A 216 -1.03 -11.54 -14.37
CA ARG A 216 -2.19 -10.67 -14.54
C ARG A 216 -3.44 -11.28 -13.96
N THR A 217 -3.65 -12.59 -14.14
CA THR A 217 -4.76 -13.30 -13.50
C THR A 217 -4.62 -13.26 -11.98
N MET A 218 -3.43 -13.54 -11.45
CA MET A 218 -3.20 -13.47 -10.00
C MET A 218 -3.47 -12.08 -9.43
N ALA A 219 -3.04 -11.01 -10.12
CA ALA A 219 -3.25 -9.63 -9.68
C ALA A 219 -4.74 -9.26 -9.58
N ARG A 220 -5.58 -9.76 -10.49
CA ARG A 220 -7.04 -9.49 -10.51
C ARG A 220 -7.77 -10.08 -9.30
N TYR A 221 -7.29 -11.21 -8.78
CA TYR A 221 -7.87 -11.90 -7.63
C TYR A 221 -7.13 -11.57 -6.32
N THR A 222 -6.88 -10.29 -6.06
CA THR A 222 -6.21 -9.80 -4.84
C THR A 222 -7.13 -8.94 -3.96
N PRO A 223 -6.93 -8.92 -2.63
CA PRO A 223 -5.88 -9.60 -1.88
C PRO A 223 -6.20 -11.09 -1.67
N ASN A 224 -5.18 -11.94 -1.69
CA ASN A 224 -5.40 -13.39 -1.57
C ASN A 224 -4.21 -14.11 -0.92
N PHE A 225 -4.54 -15.15 -0.15
CA PHE A 225 -3.62 -15.98 0.63
C PHE A 225 -3.34 -17.35 -0.01
N ASP A 226 -4.06 -17.69 -1.09
CA ASP A 226 -3.85 -18.93 -1.84
C ASP A 226 -2.41 -19.00 -2.34
N LYS A 227 -1.69 -20.08 -1.99
CA LYS A 227 -0.27 -20.26 -2.34
C LYS A 227 -0.07 -20.86 -3.71
N GLU A 228 -1.04 -21.59 -4.23
CA GLU A 228 -0.91 -22.33 -5.47
C GLU A 228 -1.50 -21.56 -6.65
N VAL A 229 -0.70 -21.35 -7.70
CA VAL A 229 -1.08 -20.64 -8.93
C VAL A 229 -2.37 -21.18 -9.56
N TRP A 230 -2.55 -22.51 -9.57
CA TRP A 230 -3.72 -23.13 -10.19
C TRP A 230 -5.05 -22.70 -9.55
N LYS A 231 -5.05 -22.25 -8.28
CA LYS A 231 -6.26 -21.75 -7.64
C LYS A 231 -6.73 -20.44 -8.28
N TYR A 232 -5.80 -19.55 -8.63
CA TYR A 232 -6.11 -18.30 -9.34
C TYR A 232 -6.63 -18.56 -10.75
N LEU A 233 -5.98 -19.46 -11.48
CA LEU A 233 -6.45 -19.88 -12.81
C LEU A 233 -7.83 -20.55 -12.72
N GLY A 234 -8.08 -21.32 -11.66
CA GLY A 234 -9.38 -21.90 -11.37
C GLY A 234 -10.46 -20.83 -11.17
N LEU A 235 -10.17 -19.74 -10.45
CA LEU A 235 -11.11 -18.62 -10.27
C LEU A 235 -11.49 -17.97 -11.61
N GLU A 236 -10.49 -17.77 -12.49
CA GLU A 236 -10.69 -17.24 -13.84
C GLU A 236 -11.56 -18.17 -14.70
N ILE A 237 -11.23 -19.46 -14.75
CA ILE A 237 -11.97 -20.47 -15.52
C ILE A 237 -13.42 -20.59 -15.04
N LEU A 238 -13.65 -20.49 -13.73
CA LEU A 238 -14.97 -20.57 -13.13
C LEU A 238 -15.76 -19.25 -13.26
N GLY A 239 -15.15 -18.18 -13.77
CA GLY A 239 -15.78 -16.87 -13.89
C GLY A 239 -16.16 -16.25 -12.55
N ILE A 240 -15.40 -16.56 -11.49
CA ILE A 240 -15.62 -15.96 -10.16
C ILE A 240 -15.34 -14.46 -10.27
N GLU A 241 -16.21 -13.65 -9.65
CA GLU A 241 -16.04 -12.20 -9.63
C GLU A 241 -14.69 -11.82 -9.00
N GLU A 242 -13.98 -10.96 -9.71
CA GLU A 242 -12.76 -10.31 -9.23
C GLU A 242 -13.07 -9.35 -8.08
N PHE A 243 -12.05 -8.92 -7.33
CA PHE A 243 -12.26 -7.92 -6.29
C PHE A 243 -12.85 -6.65 -6.89
N ASN A 244 -13.94 -6.15 -6.31
CA ASN A 244 -14.56 -4.92 -6.80
C ASN A 244 -13.83 -3.69 -6.25
N TRP A 245 -12.88 -3.20 -7.04
CA TRP A 245 -12.04 -2.06 -6.67
C TRP A 245 -12.74 -0.69 -6.66
N LYS A 246 -14.03 -0.63 -7.00
CA LYS A 246 -14.85 0.60 -7.02
C LYS A 246 -15.83 0.69 -5.84
N LYS A 247 -15.88 -0.34 -4.98
CA LYS A 247 -16.70 -0.34 -3.76
C LYS A 247 -15.97 0.26 -2.57
#